data_AF-A0A522A1P4-F1
#
_entry.id   AF-A0A522A1P4-F1
#
_cell.length_a   1.000
_cell.length_b   1.000
_cell.length_c   1.000
_cell.angle_alpha   90.00
_cell.angle_beta   90.00
_cell.angle_gamma   90.00
#
_symmetry.space_group_name_H-M   'P 1'
#
loop_
_entity.id
_entity.type
_entity.pdbx_description
1 polymer ?
#
loop_
_entity_poly.entity_id
_entity_poly.type
_entity_poly.pdbx_seq_one_letter_code
_entity_poly.pdbx_strand_id
1 'polypeptide(L)'
;MKRTYPRHRCHRGFTLIELLVVIAIIAILAAMLLPALSRAKAKAQEINCISNLKQLGLATSMYVGDTGSFLNYSDPSLPGTLWMGTLINYYAKVDSVRVCPSTKVRPPTGVGSGSTVGNCEYAWVWNPSG
;
A
#
# COMPACT_ATOMS: atom_id res chain seq x y z
N MET A 1 -35.51 64.22 6.17
CA MET A 1 -35.07 62.86 5.74
C MET A 1 -33.68 62.96 5.13
N LYS A 2 -32.63 62.38 5.75
CA LYS A 2 -31.28 62.30 5.16
C LYS A 2 -31.13 60.95 4.49
N ARG A 3 -31.00 60.91 3.15
CA ARG A 3 -30.68 59.69 2.39
C ARG A 3 -29.17 59.45 2.43
N THR A 4 -28.75 58.39 3.09
CA THR A 4 -27.37 57.89 3.08
C THR A 4 -27.15 56.99 1.86
N TYR A 5 -26.20 57.34 0.99
CA TYR A 5 -25.79 56.49 -0.15
C TYR A 5 -24.70 55.50 0.29
N PRO A 6 -24.86 54.19 0.06
CA PRO A 6 -23.83 53.21 0.37
C PRO A 6 -22.63 53.40 -0.57
N ARG A 7 -21.43 53.49 0.01
CA ARG A 7 -20.19 53.54 -0.76
C ARG A 7 -19.91 52.17 -1.37
N HIS A 8 -20.01 52.04 -2.69
CA HIS A 8 -19.56 50.85 -3.41
C HIS A 8 -18.05 50.69 -3.21
N ARG A 9 -17.66 49.64 -2.48
CA ARG A 9 -16.26 49.20 -2.41
C ARG A 9 -15.88 48.65 -3.78
N CYS A 10 -15.15 49.45 -4.55
CA CYS A 10 -14.51 49.00 -5.78
C CYS A 10 -13.55 47.85 -5.42
N HIS A 11 -13.97 46.62 -5.69
CA HIS A 11 -13.08 45.47 -5.61
C HIS A 11 -12.07 45.61 -6.76
N ARG A 12 -10.79 45.73 -6.44
CA ARG A 12 -9.71 45.60 -7.41
C ARG A 12 -9.84 44.20 -8.02
N GLY A 13 -10.25 44.13 -9.28
CA GLY A 13 -10.31 42.88 -10.04
C GLY A 13 -8.89 42.34 -10.23
N PHE A 14 -8.73 41.04 -10.07
CA PHE A 14 -7.48 40.35 -10.37
C PHE A 14 -7.22 40.47 -11.87
N THR A 15 -6.02 40.92 -12.25
CA THR A 15 -5.67 40.96 -13.68
C THR A 15 -5.41 39.54 -14.18
N LEU A 16 -5.78 39.23 -15.42
CA LEU A 16 -5.52 37.92 -16.02
C LEU A 16 -4.03 37.56 -16.00
N ILE A 17 -3.15 38.55 -16.13
CA ILE A 17 -1.69 38.37 -16.10
C ILE A 17 -1.16 37.98 -14.71
N GLU A 18 -1.72 38.55 -13.63
CA GLU A 18 -1.36 38.15 -12.26
C GLU A 18 -1.73 36.70 -11.99
N LEU A 19 -2.91 36.26 -12.44
CA LEU A 19 -3.31 34.86 -12.29
C LEU A 19 -2.42 33.93 -13.14
N LEU A 20 -2.11 34.33 -14.37
CA LEU A 20 -1.30 33.54 -15.30
C LEU A 20 0.14 33.32 -14.80
N VAL A 21 0.76 34.35 -14.20
CA VAL A 21 2.14 34.20 -13.70
C VAL A 21 2.19 33.25 -12.49
N VAL A 22 1.18 33.27 -11.63
CA VAL A 22 1.12 32.40 -10.45
C VAL A 22 0.99 30.94 -10.85
N ILE A 23 0.10 30.61 -11.78
CA ILE A 23 -0.03 29.22 -12.24
C ILE A 23 1.24 28.74 -12.95
N ALA A 24 1.95 29.62 -13.66
CA ALA A 24 3.22 29.30 -14.30
C ALA A 24 4.31 28.94 -13.28
N ILE A 25 4.43 29.71 -12.20
CA ILE A 25 5.40 29.42 -11.14
C ILE A 25 5.04 28.11 -10.41
N ILE A 26 3.76 27.89 -10.09
CA ILE A 26 3.30 26.64 -9.46
C ILE A 26 3.61 25.43 -10.36
N ALA A 27 3.44 25.54 -11.67
CA ALA A 27 3.74 24.46 -12.61
C ALA A 27 5.23 24.07 -12.61
N ILE A 28 6.14 25.05 -12.58
CA ILE A 28 7.59 24.81 -12.52
C ILE A 28 7.96 24.11 -11.20
N LEU A 29 7.44 24.60 -10.08
CA LEU A 29 7.69 24.01 -8.76
C LEU A 29 7.14 22.57 -8.68
N ALA A 30 5.92 22.34 -9.17
CA ALA A 30 5.29 21.02 -9.19
C ALA A 30 6.07 20.03 -10.07
N ALA A 31 6.58 20.47 -11.23
CA ALA A 31 7.34 19.62 -12.14
C ALA A 31 8.62 19.05 -11.49
N MET A 32 9.26 19.78 -10.58
CA MET A 32 10.42 19.29 -9.83
C MET A 32 10.03 18.37 -8.66
N LEU A 33 8.84 18.57 -8.08
CA LEU A 33 8.37 17.81 -6.92
C LEU A 33 7.80 16.43 -7.30
N LEU A 34 7.15 16.29 -8.45
CA LEU A 34 6.56 15.03 -8.90
C LEU A 34 7.56 13.84 -8.97
N PRO A 35 8.75 13.97 -9.58
CA PRO A 35 9.72 12.87 -9.62
C PRO A 35 10.29 12.55 -8.23
N ALA A 36 10.48 13.55 -7.37
CA ALA A 36 10.93 13.35 -5.99
C ALA A 36 9.87 12.59 -5.16
N LEU A 37 8.59 12.98 -5.30
CA LEU A 37 7.48 12.33 -4.60
C LEU A 37 7.26 10.87 -5.05
N SER A 38 7.42 10.60 -6.35
CA SER A 38 7.34 9.24 -6.89
C SER A 38 8.40 8.31 -6.26
N ARG A 39 9.65 8.79 -6.17
CA ARG A 39 10.74 8.05 -5.51
C ARG A 39 10.48 7.87 -4.01
N ALA A 40 10.03 8.92 -3.32
CA ALA A 40 9.70 8.85 -1.90
C ALA A 40 8.59 7.84 -1.61
N LYS A 41 7.54 7.79 -2.45
CA LYS A 41 6.46 6.80 -2.34
C LYS A 41 6.96 5.38 -2.53
N ALA A 42 7.80 5.12 -3.53
CA ALA A 42 8.38 3.80 -3.74
C ALA A 42 9.23 3.34 -2.53
N LYS A 43 10.02 4.25 -1.94
CA LYS A 43 10.78 3.98 -0.72
C LYS A 43 9.91 3.74 0.50
N ALA A 44 8.81 4.48 0.66
CA ALA A 44 7.86 4.22 1.73
C ALA A 44 7.23 2.82 1.61
N GLN A 45 6.88 2.39 0.40
CA GLN A 45 6.37 1.04 0.14
C GLN A 45 7.41 -0.05 0.46
N GLU A 46 8.67 0.17 0.12
CA GLU A 46 9.79 -0.73 0.45
C GLU A 46 9.98 -0.87 1.96
N ILE A 47 10.00 0.25 2.69
CA ILE A 47 10.14 0.28 4.15
C ILE A 47 8.99 -0.50 4.81
N ASN A 48 7.75 -0.33 4.33
CA ASN A 48 6.61 -1.07 4.83
C ASN A 48 6.80 -2.58 4.64
N CYS A 49 7.29 -3.03 3.49
CA CYS A 49 7.51 -4.45 3.27
C CYS A 49 8.63 -5.02 4.16
N ILE A 50 9.73 -4.29 4.32
CA ILE A 50 10.83 -4.68 5.22
C ILE A 50 10.33 -4.76 6.68
N SER A 51 9.52 -3.80 7.11
CA SER A 51 8.91 -3.80 8.44
C SER A 51 8.03 -5.04 8.65
N ASN A 52 7.18 -5.37 7.68
CA ASN A 52 6.32 -6.55 7.75
C ASN A 52 7.16 -7.85 7.82
N LEU A 53 8.21 -7.96 7.00
CA LEU A 53 9.11 -9.11 7.02
C LEU A 53 9.81 -9.26 8.38
N LYS A 54 10.26 -8.14 8.97
CA LYS A 54 10.84 -8.14 10.31
C LYS A 54 9.83 -8.60 11.36
N GLN A 55 8.58 -8.16 11.27
CA GLN A 55 7.51 -8.61 12.17
C GLN A 55 7.23 -10.10 12.04
N LEU A 56 7.21 -10.65 10.82
CA LEU A 56 7.08 -12.09 10.59
C LEU A 56 8.25 -12.88 11.18
N GLY A 57 9.48 -12.43 10.94
CA GLY A 57 10.68 -13.08 11.50
C GLY A 57 10.68 -13.07 13.03
N LEU A 58 10.28 -11.96 13.65
CA LEU A 58 10.11 -11.86 15.10
C LEU A 58 9.03 -12.84 15.60
N ALA A 59 7.86 -12.86 14.95
CA ALA A 59 6.79 -13.80 15.31
C ALA A 59 7.24 -15.26 15.21
N THR A 60 8.00 -15.63 14.17
CA THR A 60 8.58 -16.96 14.05
C THR A 60 9.58 -17.25 15.16
N SER A 61 10.45 -16.30 15.51
CA SER A 61 11.42 -16.49 16.59
C SER A 61 10.75 -16.67 17.97
N MET A 62 9.69 -15.92 18.24
CA MET A 62 8.89 -16.06 19.47
C MET A 62 8.21 -17.42 19.51
N TYR A 63 7.58 -17.83 18.41
CA TYR A 63 6.92 -19.14 18.31
C TYR A 63 7.89 -20.30 18.54
N VAL A 64 9.09 -20.25 17.94
CA VAL A 64 10.13 -21.28 18.14
C VAL A 64 10.64 -21.26 19.58
N GLY A 65 10.75 -20.09 20.19
CA GLY A 65 11.12 -19.94 21.59
C GLY A 65 10.13 -20.61 22.54
N ASP A 66 8.82 -20.47 22.27
CA ASP A 66 7.75 -20.98 23.12
C ASP A 66 7.49 -22.48 22.90
N THR A 67 7.53 -22.95 21.65
CA THR A 67 7.17 -24.34 21.27
C THR A 67 8.37 -25.26 21.07
N GLY A 68 9.58 -24.72 20.99
CA GLY A 68 10.82 -25.45 20.74
C GLY A 68 10.93 -26.04 19.33
N SER A 69 10.01 -25.72 18.42
CA SER A 69 9.96 -26.26 17.06
C SER A 69 9.53 -25.19 16.06
N PHE A 70 9.97 -25.34 14.80
CA PHE A 70 9.47 -24.50 13.71
C PHE A 70 8.01 -24.83 13.39
N LEU A 71 7.33 -23.88 12.73
CA LEU A 71 6.01 -24.12 12.19
C LEU A 71 6.04 -25.31 11.23
N ASN A 72 5.16 -26.28 11.44
CA ASN A 72 5.10 -27.47 10.61
C ASN A 72 4.79 -27.07 9.15
N TYR A 73 5.53 -27.66 8.22
CA TYR A 73 5.31 -27.44 6.80
C TYR A 73 3.95 -27.99 6.36
N SER A 74 3.49 -29.08 6.98
CA SER A 74 2.17 -29.67 6.79
C SER A 74 1.42 -29.71 8.11
N ASP A 75 0.27 -29.05 8.18
CA ASP A 75 -0.60 -29.11 9.35
C ASP A 75 -1.52 -30.35 9.27
N PRO A 76 -1.45 -31.30 10.23
CA PRO A 76 -2.35 -32.46 10.25
C PRO A 76 -3.83 -32.07 10.37
N SER A 77 -4.14 -30.90 10.92
CA SER A 77 -5.51 -30.40 11.09
C SER A 77 -6.08 -29.73 9.83
N LEU A 78 -5.22 -29.39 8.87
CA LEU A 78 -5.57 -28.75 7.60
C LEU A 78 -4.80 -29.41 6.44
N PRO A 79 -5.25 -30.58 5.95
CA PRO A 79 -4.55 -31.34 4.91
C PRO A 79 -4.38 -30.52 3.63
N GLY A 80 -3.14 -30.45 3.13
CA GLY A 80 -2.79 -29.67 1.93
C GLY A 80 -2.45 -28.20 2.19
N THR A 81 -2.44 -27.75 3.45
CA THR A 81 -2.08 -26.37 3.80
C THR A 81 -0.69 -26.28 4.45
N LEU A 82 0.00 -25.19 4.11
CA LEU A 82 1.26 -24.78 4.74
C LEU A 82 0.97 -24.02 6.04
N TRP A 83 1.98 -23.74 6.87
CA TRP A 83 1.87 -22.83 8.03
C TRP A 83 1.22 -21.47 7.68
N MET A 84 1.39 -21.02 6.44
CA MET A 84 0.76 -19.81 5.91
C MET A 84 -0.77 -19.93 5.81
N GLY A 85 -1.30 -21.14 5.59
CA GLY A 85 -2.74 -21.40 5.58
C GLY A 85 -3.37 -21.32 6.95
N THR A 86 -2.69 -21.80 7.99
CA THR A 86 -3.09 -21.59 9.37
C THR A 86 -3.20 -20.08 9.67
N LEU A 87 -2.20 -19.28 9.27
CA LEU A 87 -2.27 -17.82 9.39
C LEU A 87 -3.40 -17.19 8.58
N ILE A 88 -3.67 -17.63 7.37
CA ILE A 88 -4.79 -17.11 6.56
C ILE A 88 -6.14 -17.39 7.23
N ASN A 89 -6.32 -18.58 7.79
CA ASN A 89 -7.56 -18.96 8.48
C ASN A 89 -7.77 -18.18 9.77
N TYR A 90 -6.71 -17.99 10.58
CA TYR A 90 -6.83 -17.29 11.87
C TYR A 90 -6.65 -15.75 11.76
N TYR A 91 -6.03 -15.25 10.70
CA TYR A 91 -5.79 -13.82 10.47
C TYR A 91 -6.23 -13.36 9.07
N ALA A 92 -7.40 -12.73 9.00
CA ALA A 92 -8.01 -12.21 7.76
C ALA A 92 -7.19 -11.13 7.01
N LYS A 93 -6.13 -10.56 7.62
CA LYS A 93 -5.29 -9.51 7.02
C LYS A 93 -3.88 -9.96 6.61
N VAL A 94 -3.59 -11.25 6.63
CA VAL A 94 -2.23 -11.76 6.36
C VAL A 94 -1.68 -11.38 4.98
N ASP A 95 -2.54 -11.18 3.98
CA ASP A 95 -2.14 -10.72 2.64
C ASP A 95 -1.42 -9.38 2.67
N SER A 96 -1.88 -8.45 3.51
CA SER A 96 -1.24 -7.14 3.69
C SER A 96 0.14 -7.21 4.37
N VAL A 97 0.40 -8.30 5.10
CA VAL A 97 1.67 -8.54 5.80
C VAL A 97 2.63 -9.32 4.90
N ARG A 98 2.15 -10.33 4.17
CA ARG A 98 2.99 -11.21 3.32
C ARG A 98 3.28 -10.63 1.93
N VAL A 99 2.40 -9.78 1.40
CA VAL A 99 2.56 -9.18 0.07
C VAL A 99 3.11 -7.75 0.21
N CYS A 100 4.21 -7.46 -0.48
CA CYS A 100 4.71 -6.09 -0.54
C CYS A 100 3.75 -5.19 -1.34
N PRO A 101 3.45 -3.96 -0.87
CA PRO A 101 2.58 -3.01 -1.58
C PRO A 101 3.17 -2.49 -2.91
N SER A 102 4.45 -2.75 -3.17
CA SER A 102 5.12 -2.45 -4.44
C SER A 102 4.89 -3.52 -5.52
N THR A 103 4.41 -4.71 -5.15
CA THR A 103 4.22 -5.83 -6.07
C THR A 103 2.78 -5.90 -6.57
N LYS A 104 2.57 -6.21 -7.85
CA LYS A 104 1.21 -6.42 -8.39
C LYS A 104 0.75 -7.83 -8.01
N VAL A 105 -0.48 -7.97 -7.52
CA VAL A 105 -1.10 -9.28 -7.29
C VAL A 105 -2.16 -9.51 -8.37
N ARG A 106 -2.20 -10.72 -8.93
CA ARG A 106 -3.28 -11.08 -9.85
C ARG A 106 -4.59 -11.19 -9.07
N PRO A 107 -5.71 -10.68 -9.58
CA PRO A 107 -7.01 -11.00 -9.01
C PRO A 107 -7.18 -12.53 -9.05
N PRO A 108 -7.84 -13.14 -8.04
CA PRO A 108 -8.08 -14.58 -8.04
C PRO A 108 -8.91 -14.93 -9.27
N THR A 109 -8.25 -15.45 -10.31
CA THR A 109 -8.91 -16.01 -11.48
C THR A 109 -9.55 -17.29 -11.02
N GLY A 110 -10.89 -17.39 -11.10
CA GLY A 110 -11.69 -18.48 -10.55
C GLY A 110 -11.46 -19.87 -11.17
N VAL A 111 -10.22 -20.35 -11.19
CA VAL A 111 -9.84 -21.70 -11.59
C VAL A 111 -8.77 -22.20 -10.62
N GLY A 112 -9.19 -23.09 -9.72
CA GLY A 112 -8.32 -24.08 -9.09
C GLY A 112 -7.65 -23.66 -7.78
N SER A 113 -7.86 -24.49 -6.77
CA SER A 113 -7.00 -24.66 -5.60
C SER A 113 -5.53 -24.76 -6.02
N GLY A 114 -4.72 -23.73 -5.74
CA GLY A 114 -3.30 -23.74 -6.11
C GLY A 114 -2.58 -22.41 -5.91
N SER A 115 -1.26 -22.50 -5.71
CA SER A 115 -0.36 -21.34 -5.68
C SER A 115 -0.40 -20.61 -7.03
N THR A 116 -0.76 -19.32 -7.05
CA THR A 116 -0.54 -18.50 -8.24
C THR A 116 0.94 -18.22 -8.37
N VAL A 117 1.58 -18.86 -9.34
CA VAL A 117 3.01 -18.67 -9.59
C VAL A 117 3.26 -17.22 -9.99
N GLY A 118 4.19 -16.57 -9.30
CA GLY A 118 4.62 -15.21 -9.63
C GLY A 118 5.46 -15.17 -10.91
N ASN A 119 5.61 -13.97 -11.47
CA ASN A 119 6.55 -13.68 -12.55
C ASN A 119 7.19 -12.31 -12.31
N CYS A 120 7.95 -11.78 -13.27
CA CYS A 120 8.62 -10.48 -13.12
C CYS A 120 7.66 -9.29 -12.89
N GLU A 121 6.37 -9.47 -13.16
CA GLU A 121 5.35 -8.44 -12.99
C GLU A 121 4.42 -8.70 -11.79
N TYR A 122 4.13 -9.98 -11.50
CA TYR A 122 3.16 -10.39 -10.49
C TYR A 122 3.81 -11.14 -9.33
N ALA A 123 3.40 -10.82 -8.12
CA ALA A 123 3.81 -11.54 -6.92
C ALA A 123 3.34 -12.99 -6.95
N TRP A 124 4.15 -13.87 -6.37
CA TRP A 124 3.72 -15.22 -6.05
C TRP A 124 2.74 -15.14 -4.89
N VAL A 125 1.54 -15.71 -5.07
CA VAL A 125 0.48 -15.68 -4.06
C VAL A 125 -0.06 -17.08 -3.88
N TRP A 126 0.16 -17.63 -2.68
CA TRP A 126 -0.51 -18.84 -2.25
C TRP A 126 -1.95 -18.54 -1.86
N ASN A 127 -2.90 -19.35 -2.34
CA ASN A 127 -4.31 -19.26 -1.97
C ASN A 127 -4.81 -20.62 -1.43
N PRO A 128 -5.21 -20.70 -0.14
CA PRO A 128 -5.78 -21.90 0.44
C PRO A 128 -7.23 -22.17 0.01
N SER A 129 -7.95 -21.17 -0.54
CA SER A 129 -9.37 -21.30 -0.87
C SER A 129 -9.59 -22.16 -2.11
N GLY A 130 -9.54 -23.47 -1.88
CA GLY A 130 -10.45 -24.44 -2.47
C GLY A 130 -11.53 -24.78 -1.45
#